data_AF-A0AAE6JKJ9-F1
#
_entry.id   AF-A0AAE6JKJ9-F1
#
_cell.length_a   1.000
_cell.length_b   1.000
_cell.length_c   1.000
_cell.angle_alpha   90.00
_cell.angle_beta   90.00
_cell.angle_gamma   90.00
#
_symmetry.space_group_name_H-M   'P 1'
#
loop_
_entity.id
_entity.type
_entity.pdbx_description
1 polymer ?
#
loop_
_entity_poly.entity_id
_entity_poly.type
_entity_poly.pdbx_seq_one_letter_code
_entity_poly.pdbx_strand_id
1 'polypeptide(L)'
;MSSDQFTRRLLITNLIMLLAIQIAVAQDPVKGKALFTANNCGSCHKIDEQMVGPALGPMVTMGHKENYLISWIQNNQALIEKKNPEALEIYNKFNQQPMPVFSNLTNKDVKDIISYIKTEWKTMQPANDDKHSKGKISERNLSADNTWAIIGLVITLIIAFLIIVMLNKTIARLEGLLLNRKKTLPKKQFSKKKR
;
A
#
# COMPACT_ATOMS: atom_id res chain seq x y z
N MET A 1 10.41 -37.47 11.11
CA MET A 1 10.41 -35.99 11.03
C MET A 1 9.68 -35.50 12.28
N SER A 2 10.36 -34.85 13.23
CA SER A 2 9.80 -34.59 14.57
C SER A 2 8.61 -33.62 14.52
N SER A 3 7.62 -33.86 15.37
CA SER A 3 6.38 -33.06 15.51
C SER A 3 6.65 -31.55 15.65
N ASP A 4 7.76 -31.19 16.28
CA ASP A 4 8.20 -29.79 16.48
C ASP A 4 8.55 -29.06 15.18
N GLN A 5 8.99 -29.80 14.15
CA GLN A 5 9.29 -29.22 12.84
C GLN A 5 8.02 -28.91 12.05
N PHE A 6 6.95 -29.67 12.30
CA PHE A 6 5.66 -29.46 11.63
C PHE A 6 4.89 -28.29 12.25
N THR A 7 4.83 -28.21 13.59
CA THR A 7 4.20 -27.09 14.29
C THR A 7 4.91 -25.76 14.04
N ARG A 8 6.25 -25.74 14.02
CA ARG A 8 7.01 -24.52 13.65
C ARG A 8 6.75 -24.08 12.21
N ARG A 9 6.66 -25.01 11.25
CA ARG A 9 6.32 -24.69 9.86
C ARG A 9 4.90 -24.15 9.71
N LEU A 10 3.93 -24.74 10.42
CA LEU A 10 2.53 -24.31 10.42
C LEU A 10 2.34 -22.91 11.05
N LEU A 11 3.09 -22.61 12.11
CA LEU A 11 3.08 -21.29 12.74
C LEU A 11 3.72 -20.23 11.85
N ILE A 12 4.84 -20.56 11.17
CA ILE A 12 5.50 -19.64 10.25
C ILE A 12 4.62 -19.33 9.04
N THR A 13 3.91 -20.31 8.47
CA THR A 13 3.01 -20.07 7.34
C THR A 13 1.80 -19.22 7.72
N ASN A 14 1.21 -19.44 8.90
CA ASN A 14 0.10 -18.61 9.41
C ASN A 14 0.55 -17.17 9.71
N LEU A 15 1.76 -17.00 10.26
CA LEU A 15 2.32 -15.67 10.52
C LEU A 15 2.63 -14.90 9.23
N ILE A 16 3.15 -15.58 8.20
CA ILE A 16 3.37 -15.00 6.87
C ILE A 16 2.03 -14.61 6.21
N MET A 17 0.98 -15.43 6.38
CA MET A 17 -0.34 -15.12 5.86
C MET A 17 -1.00 -13.93 6.58
N LEU A 18 -0.79 -13.78 7.88
CA LEU A 18 -1.22 -12.59 8.65
C LEU A 18 -0.46 -11.32 8.25
N LEU A 19 0.84 -11.42 7.94
CA LEU A 19 1.65 -10.29 7.52
C LEU A 19 1.28 -9.81 6.11
N ALA A 20 0.90 -10.72 5.21
CA ALA A 20 0.45 -10.39 3.85
C ALA A 20 -0.84 -9.55 3.82
N ILE A 21 -1.72 -9.69 4.82
CA ILE A 21 -2.97 -8.93 4.91
C ILE A 21 -2.72 -7.45 5.23
N GLN A 22 -1.63 -7.12 5.93
CA GLN A 22 -1.34 -5.73 6.33
C GLN A 22 -0.85 -4.84 5.18
N ILE A 23 -0.42 -5.44 4.07
CA ILE A 23 0.10 -4.70 2.89
C ILE A 23 -1.06 -4.20 1.99
N ALA A 24 -2.30 -4.66 2.23
CA ALA A 24 -3.45 -4.37 1.38
C ALA A 24 -4.23 -3.09 1.72
N VAL A 25 -3.83 -2.31 2.74
CA VAL A 25 -4.55 -1.09 3.17
C VAL A 25 -3.84 0.19 2.70
N ALA A 26 -3.45 0.23 1.43
CA ALA A 26 -3.00 1.48 0.80
C ALA A 26 -4.20 2.42 0.55
N GLN A 27 -3.99 3.73 0.66
CA GLN A 27 -4.98 4.73 0.27
C GLN A 27 -5.14 4.72 -1.25
N ASP A 28 -6.37 4.70 -1.74
CA ASP A 28 -6.70 4.63 -3.18
C ASP A 28 -7.26 5.98 -3.67
N PRO A 29 -6.47 6.81 -4.38
CA PRO A 29 -6.94 8.10 -4.87
C PRO A 29 -8.00 7.99 -5.97
N VAL A 30 -8.06 6.88 -6.73
CA VAL A 30 -9.09 6.67 -7.76
C VAL A 30 -10.44 6.44 -7.08
N LYS A 31 -10.46 5.56 -6.07
CA LYS A 31 -11.65 5.37 -5.23
C LYS A 31 -12.02 6.65 -4.48
N GLY A 32 -11.04 7.39 -3.99
CA GLY A 32 -11.22 8.70 -3.36
C GLY A 32 -11.96 9.70 -4.24
N LYS A 33 -11.60 9.80 -5.52
CA LYS A 33 -12.29 10.66 -6.51
C LYS A 33 -13.76 10.26 -6.70
N ALA A 34 -14.03 8.96 -6.79
CA ALA A 34 -15.38 8.44 -6.93
C ALA A 34 -16.24 8.78 -5.70
N LEU A 35 -15.69 8.61 -4.50
CA LEU A 35 -16.36 8.96 -3.25
C LEU A 35 -16.58 10.47 -3.11
N PHE A 36 -15.59 11.30 -3.47
CA PHE A 36 -15.71 12.76 -3.47
C PHE A 36 -16.87 13.22 -4.36
N THR A 37 -17.03 12.60 -5.53
CA THR A 37 -18.11 12.91 -6.47
C THR A 37 -19.46 12.39 -5.95
N ALA A 38 -19.50 11.14 -5.48
CA ALA A 38 -20.72 10.49 -5.00
C ALA A 38 -21.34 11.20 -3.78
N ASN A 39 -20.51 11.81 -2.92
CA ASN A 39 -20.95 12.56 -1.75
C ASN A 39 -21.07 14.07 -2.01
N ASN A 40 -21.05 14.47 -3.29
CA ASN A 40 -21.26 15.85 -3.74
C ASN A 40 -20.32 16.89 -3.09
N CYS A 41 -19.10 16.49 -2.70
CA CYS A 41 -18.14 17.39 -2.04
C CYS A 41 -17.77 18.59 -2.92
N GLY A 42 -17.74 18.39 -4.25
CA GLY A 42 -17.41 19.43 -5.24
C GLY A 42 -18.42 20.56 -5.36
N SER A 43 -19.63 20.41 -4.79
CA SER A 43 -20.64 21.49 -4.75
C SER A 43 -20.25 22.64 -3.84
N CYS A 44 -19.52 22.34 -2.76
CA CYS A 44 -19.14 23.32 -1.75
C CYS A 44 -17.62 23.59 -1.72
N HIS A 45 -16.81 22.70 -2.27
CA HIS A 45 -15.36 22.76 -2.18
C HIS A 45 -14.68 22.66 -3.53
N LYS A 46 -13.63 23.46 -3.70
CA LYS A 46 -12.60 23.27 -4.72
C LYS A 46 -11.29 22.85 -4.06
N ILE A 47 -10.38 22.32 -4.87
CA ILE A 47 -9.09 21.82 -4.38
C ILE A 47 -8.14 23.00 -4.11
N ASP A 48 -8.16 23.99 -4.98
CA ASP A 48 -7.21 25.10 -5.04
C ASP A 48 -7.77 26.43 -4.53
N GLU A 49 -9.08 26.63 -4.61
CA GLU A 49 -9.72 27.87 -4.20
C GLU A 49 -10.87 27.68 -3.19
N GLN A 50 -11.16 28.75 -2.46
CA GLN A 50 -12.29 28.80 -1.55
C GLN A 50 -13.59 28.98 -2.35
N MET A 51 -14.63 28.23 -1.97
CA MET A 51 -16.00 28.43 -2.43
C MET A 51 -16.92 28.68 -1.22
N VAL A 52 -17.89 27.79 -0.99
CA VAL A 52 -18.71 27.78 0.22
C VAL A 52 -17.86 27.37 1.42
N GLY A 53 -17.02 26.35 1.23
CA GLY A 53 -16.01 25.93 2.21
C GLY A 53 -14.58 26.28 1.80
N PRO A 54 -13.59 25.95 2.65
CA PRO A 54 -12.18 26.15 2.35
C PRO A 54 -11.70 25.41 1.09
N ALA A 55 -10.62 25.93 0.51
CA ALA A 55 -9.80 25.19 -0.45
C ALA A 55 -9.24 23.92 0.21
N LEU A 56 -9.51 22.75 -0.37
CA LEU A 56 -9.19 21.48 0.28
C LEU A 56 -7.71 21.12 0.22
N GLY A 57 -7.01 21.48 -0.84
CA GLY A 57 -5.59 21.20 -1.04
C GLY A 57 -4.72 21.74 0.11
N PRO A 58 -4.79 23.03 0.42
CA PRO A 58 -4.12 23.60 1.59
C PRO A 58 -4.55 22.93 2.90
N MET A 59 -5.85 22.70 3.11
CA MET A 59 -6.34 22.07 4.35
C MET A 59 -5.76 20.67 4.56
N VAL A 60 -5.71 19.81 3.53
CA VAL A 60 -5.15 18.46 3.70
C VAL A 60 -3.62 18.43 3.76
N THR A 61 -2.93 19.55 3.47
CA THR A 61 -1.47 19.63 3.45
C THR A 61 -0.85 20.53 4.54
N MET A 62 -1.63 21.37 5.21
CA MET A 62 -1.14 22.30 6.25
C MET A 62 -0.79 21.65 7.60
N GLY A 63 -0.69 20.32 7.67
CA GLY A 63 -0.20 19.61 8.85
C GLY A 63 -1.28 19.17 9.85
N HIS A 64 -2.57 19.26 9.50
CA HIS A 64 -3.64 18.66 10.30
C HIS A 64 -3.39 17.16 10.49
N LYS A 65 -3.63 16.65 11.71
CA LYS A 65 -3.52 15.22 12.00
C LYS A 65 -4.54 14.45 11.17
N GLU A 66 -4.15 13.33 10.56
CA GLU A 66 -5.05 12.53 9.71
C GLU A 66 -6.33 12.12 10.46
N ASN A 67 -6.23 11.70 11.73
CA ASN A 67 -7.41 11.34 12.54
C ASN A 67 -8.36 12.51 12.79
N TYR A 68 -7.84 13.74 12.89
CA TYR A 68 -8.67 14.93 13.00
C TYR A 68 -9.44 15.17 11.70
N LEU A 69 -8.77 15.12 10.54
CA LEU A 69 -9.41 15.25 9.23
C LEU A 69 -10.49 14.19 9.02
N ILE A 70 -10.24 12.95 9.45
CA ILE A 70 -11.24 11.87 9.38
C ILE A 70 -12.48 12.22 10.20
N SER A 71 -12.28 12.64 11.46
CA SER A 71 -13.39 13.01 12.34
C SER A 71 -14.14 14.23 11.82
N TRP A 72 -13.43 15.22 11.27
CA TRP A 72 -14.01 16.42 10.68
C TRP A 72 -14.87 16.09 9.46
N ILE A 73 -14.34 15.31 8.51
CA ILE A 73 -15.05 14.94 7.29
C ILE A 73 -16.26 14.05 7.59
N GLN A 74 -16.19 13.17 8.60
CA GLN A 74 -17.34 12.33 8.96
C GLN A 74 -18.43 13.14 9.69
N ASN A 75 -18.03 13.94 10.67
CA ASN A 75 -18.97 14.70 11.50
C ASN A 75 -18.26 15.89 12.18
N ASN A 76 -18.15 17.01 11.46
CA ASN A 76 -17.57 18.23 12.02
C ASN A 76 -18.42 18.84 13.14
N GLN A 77 -19.75 18.66 13.10
CA GLN A 77 -20.67 19.17 14.10
C GLN A 77 -20.36 18.61 15.49
N ALA A 78 -20.03 17.32 15.59
CA ALA A 78 -19.61 16.71 16.86
C ALA A 78 -18.32 17.32 17.42
N LEU A 79 -17.41 17.83 16.58
CA LEU A 79 -16.20 18.53 17.02
C LEU A 79 -16.52 19.95 17.50
N ILE A 80 -17.44 20.63 16.80
CA ILE A 80 -17.92 21.97 17.16
C ILE A 80 -18.66 21.95 18.51
N GLU A 81 -19.55 20.97 18.70
CA GLU A 81 -20.29 20.76 19.97
C GLU A 81 -19.35 20.47 21.14
N LYS A 82 -18.27 19.72 20.88
CA LYS A 82 -17.19 19.47 21.86
C LYS A 82 -16.28 20.66 22.09
N LYS A 83 -16.55 21.81 21.46
CA LYS A 83 -15.74 23.03 21.53
C LYS A 83 -14.28 22.79 21.17
N ASN A 84 -14.01 21.91 20.21
CA ASN A 84 -12.66 21.72 19.70
C ASN A 84 -12.16 23.06 19.09
N PRO A 85 -11.00 23.57 19.52
CA PRO A 85 -10.55 24.93 19.16
C PRO A 85 -10.32 25.09 17.65
N GLU A 86 -9.69 24.10 17.03
CA GLU A 86 -9.41 24.07 15.58
C GLU A 86 -10.71 24.01 14.77
N ALA A 87 -11.66 23.20 15.23
CA ALA A 87 -12.99 23.10 14.63
C ALA A 87 -13.79 24.40 14.70
N LEU A 88 -13.78 25.06 15.86
CA LEU A 88 -14.46 26.34 16.07
C LEU A 88 -13.83 27.47 15.25
N GLU A 89 -12.51 27.49 15.12
CA GLU A 89 -11.80 28.49 14.30
C GLU A 89 -12.24 28.39 12.84
N ILE A 90 -12.21 27.18 12.27
CA ILE A 90 -12.66 26.94 10.89
C ILE A 90 -14.14 27.30 10.76
N TYR A 91 -15.00 26.81 11.67
CA TYR A 91 -16.44 27.07 11.61
C TYR A 91 -16.77 28.58 11.62
N ASN A 92 -16.13 29.35 12.50
CA ASN A 92 -16.34 30.79 12.55
C ASN A 92 -15.77 31.52 11.33
N LYS A 93 -14.61 31.09 10.81
CA LYS A 93 -13.98 31.68 9.62
C LYS A 93 -14.85 31.53 8.36
N PHE A 94 -15.59 30.43 8.25
CA PHE A 94 -16.46 30.14 7.12
C PHE A 94 -17.93 30.44 7.43
N ASN A 95 -18.22 31.54 8.14
CA ASN A 95 -19.58 32.03 8.41
C ASN A 95 -20.55 30.97 8.97
N GLN A 96 -20.02 30.04 9.77
CA GLN A 96 -20.81 28.98 10.38
C GLN A 96 -21.61 28.14 9.37
N GLN A 97 -21.10 28.03 8.14
CA GLN A 97 -21.75 27.23 7.11
C GLN A 97 -21.77 25.76 7.52
N PRO A 98 -22.95 25.10 7.48
CA PRO A 98 -23.06 23.70 7.88
C PRO A 98 -22.42 22.79 6.83
N MET A 99 -21.62 21.82 7.28
CA MET A 99 -21.17 20.69 6.47
C MET A 99 -22.07 19.49 6.81
N PRO A 100 -22.56 18.72 5.82
CA PRO A 100 -23.36 17.53 6.09
C PRO A 100 -22.59 16.49 6.92
N VAL A 101 -23.33 15.65 7.64
CA VAL A 101 -22.78 14.48 8.34
C VAL A 101 -22.73 13.30 7.37
N PHE A 102 -21.57 12.66 7.25
CA PHE A 102 -21.33 11.57 6.32
C PHE A 102 -21.19 10.24 7.06
N SER A 103 -22.30 9.74 7.61
CA SER A 103 -22.36 8.49 8.37
C SER A 103 -22.08 7.22 7.54
N ASN A 104 -22.16 7.35 6.20
CA ASN A 104 -21.87 6.29 5.23
C ASN A 104 -20.38 6.12 4.93
N LEU A 105 -19.51 7.07 5.33
CA LEU A 105 -18.09 7.02 5.03
C LEU A 105 -17.29 6.34 6.14
N THR A 106 -16.59 5.27 5.80
CA THR A 106 -15.64 4.63 6.72
C THR A 106 -14.35 5.44 6.83
N ASN A 107 -13.54 5.17 7.86
CA ASN A 107 -12.22 5.80 7.98
C ASN A 107 -11.35 5.55 6.75
N LYS A 108 -11.48 4.38 6.11
CA LYS A 108 -10.75 4.09 4.86
C LYS A 108 -11.26 4.95 3.72
N ASP A 109 -12.57 5.09 3.57
CA ASP A 109 -13.17 5.92 2.50
C ASP A 109 -12.72 7.38 2.62
N VAL A 110 -12.68 7.91 3.83
CA VAL A 110 -12.18 9.28 4.07
C VAL A 110 -10.69 9.39 3.76
N LYS A 111 -9.88 8.40 4.14
CA LYS A 111 -8.45 8.36 3.77
C LYS A 111 -8.26 8.32 2.25
N ASP A 112 -9.07 7.54 1.54
CA ASP A 112 -9.07 7.46 0.08
C ASP A 112 -9.41 8.85 -0.52
N ILE A 113 -10.42 9.56 0.01
CA ILE A 113 -10.77 10.94 -0.39
C ILE A 113 -9.62 11.92 -0.12
N ILE A 114 -9.00 11.88 1.07
CA ILE A 114 -7.87 12.75 1.41
C ILE A 114 -6.69 12.49 0.46
N SER A 115 -6.43 11.22 0.12
CA SER A 115 -5.38 10.82 -0.84
C SER A 115 -5.65 11.38 -2.23
N TYR A 116 -6.90 11.34 -2.70
CA TYR A 116 -7.32 12.00 -3.94
C TYR A 116 -7.02 13.50 -3.92
N ILE A 117 -7.49 14.22 -2.89
CA ILE A 117 -7.28 15.67 -2.78
C ILE A 117 -5.78 16.01 -2.76
N LYS A 118 -4.98 15.26 -2.00
CA LYS A 118 -3.51 15.45 -1.94
C LYS A 118 -2.86 15.23 -3.30
N THR A 119 -3.31 14.23 -4.05
CA THR A 119 -2.76 13.89 -5.36
C THR A 119 -3.07 14.97 -6.38
N GLU A 120 -4.33 15.41 -6.46
CA GLU A 120 -4.74 16.51 -7.35
C GLU A 120 -4.10 17.84 -6.95
N TRP A 121 -4.00 18.16 -5.66
CA TRP A 121 -3.34 19.38 -5.21
C TRP A 121 -1.86 19.43 -5.59
N LYS A 122 -1.18 18.28 -5.65
CA LYS A 122 0.21 18.20 -6.13
C LYS A 122 0.34 18.47 -7.63
N THR A 123 -0.66 18.14 -8.45
CA THR A 123 -0.60 18.42 -9.90
C THR A 123 -0.88 19.88 -10.23
N MET A 124 -1.57 20.60 -9.33
CA MET A 124 -1.93 22.01 -9.50
C MET A 124 -0.85 22.98 -9.00
N GLN A 125 0.05 22.52 -8.13
CA GLN A 125 1.17 23.34 -7.71
C GLN A 125 2.17 23.48 -8.86
N PRO A 126 2.71 24.69 -9.12
CA PRO A 126 3.85 24.82 -10.00
C PRO A 126 4.94 23.87 -9.50
N ALA A 127 5.67 23.24 -10.42
CA ALA A 127 6.91 22.55 -10.07
C ALA A 127 7.83 23.60 -9.44
N ASN A 128 7.75 23.76 -8.13
CA ASN A 128 8.55 24.72 -7.42
C ASN A 128 9.98 24.19 -7.52
N ASP A 129 10.77 24.91 -8.32
CA ASP A 129 12.22 24.81 -8.34
C ASP A 129 12.74 24.73 -6.90
N ASP A 130 13.31 23.58 -6.60
CA ASP A 130 14.06 23.31 -5.40
C ASP A 130 15.15 24.37 -5.21
N LYS A 131 14.91 25.35 -4.32
CA LYS A 131 15.99 25.98 -3.56
C LYS A 131 16.19 25.29 -2.21
N HIS A 132 16.26 23.95 -2.21
CA HIS A 132 17.25 23.23 -1.42
C HIS A 132 17.38 21.76 -1.86
N SER A 133 18.11 21.48 -2.94
CA SER A 133 19.14 20.44 -2.94
C SER A 133 19.83 20.35 -4.30
N LYS A 134 21.14 20.56 -4.32
CA LYS A 134 21.98 20.34 -5.49
C LYS A 134 22.03 18.85 -5.85
N GLY A 135 21.53 18.53 -7.04
CA GLY A 135 22.16 17.62 -8.00
C GLY A 135 21.92 16.12 -7.83
N LYS A 136 21.10 15.54 -8.71
CA LYS A 136 21.55 14.83 -9.92
C LYS A 136 20.37 14.16 -10.64
N ILE A 137 20.31 14.43 -11.94
CA ILE A 137 19.82 13.60 -13.07
C ILE A 137 18.34 13.20 -13.02
N SER A 138 17.60 13.76 -13.97
CA SER A 138 16.29 13.33 -14.42
C SER A 138 16.21 11.83 -14.68
N GLU A 139 15.54 11.11 -13.79
CA GLU A 139 14.77 9.93 -14.16
C GLU A 139 13.35 10.09 -13.59
N ARG A 140 12.39 9.63 -14.38
CA ARG A 140 10.94 9.73 -14.15
C ARG A 140 10.59 9.44 -12.68
N ASN A 141 10.23 10.50 -11.96
CA ASN A 141 9.77 10.43 -10.60
C ASN A 141 8.36 9.81 -10.56
N LEU A 142 8.33 8.47 -10.42
CA LEU A 142 7.22 7.74 -9.82
C LEU A 142 7.27 8.02 -8.31
N SER A 143 6.98 9.27 -7.91
CA SER A 143 6.99 9.70 -6.52
C SER A 143 5.80 9.11 -5.79
N ALA A 144 6.02 7.94 -5.19
CA ALA A 144 5.35 7.59 -3.96
C ALA A 144 6.41 7.04 -3.01
N ASP A 145 6.27 7.42 -1.74
CA ASP A 145 6.80 6.91 -0.47
C ASP A 145 6.97 5.37 -0.35
N ASN A 146 6.69 4.62 -1.41
CA ASN A 146 6.77 3.18 -1.52
C ASN A 146 8.13 2.68 -2.03
N THR A 147 9.19 3.50 -2.00
CA THR A 147 10.53 3.06 -2.47
C THR A 147 10.99 1.83 -1.69
N TRP A 148 10.77 1.80 -0.38
CA TRP A 148 11.06 0.63 0.45
C TRP A 148 10.16 -0.57 0.11
N ALA A 149 8.90 -0.34 -0.25
CA ALA A 149 7.96 -1.39 -0.63
C ALA A 149 8.27 -1.99 -2.02
N ILE A 150 8.69 -1.16 -2.97
CA ILE A 150 9.13 -1.59 -4.30
C ILE A 150 10.46 -2.35 -4.19
N ILE A 151 11.41 -1.85 -3.39
CA ILE A 151 12.66 -2.56 -3.11
C ILE A 151 12.37 -3.91 -2.44
N GLY A 152 11.45 -3.94 -1.46
CA GLY A 152 11.02 -5.18 -0.82
C GLY A 152 10.41 -6.19 -1.80
N LEU A 153 9.57 -5.71 -2.73
CA LEU A 153 8.98 -6.55 -3.78
C LEU A 153 10.03 -7.09 -4.75
N VAL A 154 10.99 -6.27 -5.17
CA VAL A 154 12.08 -6.68 -6.06
C VAL A 154 13.02 -7.68 -5.38
N ILE A 155 13.41 -7.44 -4.13
CA ILE A 155 14.21 -8.38 -3.34
C ILE A 155 13.48 -9.73 -3.19
N THR A 156 12.18 -9.68 -2.92
CA THR A 156 11.34 -10.89 -2.81
C THR A 156 11.33 -11.68 -4.12
N LEU A 157 11.18 -11.01 -5.28
CA LEU A 157 11.24 -11.67 -6.59
C LEU A 157 12.62 -12.27 -6.89
N ILE A 158 13.70 -11.58 -6.51
CA ILE A 158 15.08 -12.08 -6.67
C ILE A 158 15.31 -13.33 -5.82
N ILE A 159 14.86 -13.32 -4.56
CA ILE A 159 14.97 -14.49 -3.67
C ILE A 159 14.16 -15.66 -4.24
N ALA A 160 12.94 -15.42 -4.72
CA ALA A 160 12.12 -16.44 -5.36
C ALA A 160 12.84 -17.04 -6.59
N PHE A 161 13.44 -16.20 -7.44
CA PHE A 161 14.22 -16.65 -8.60
C PHE A 161 15.43 -17.51 -8.20
N LEU A 162 16.19 -17.10 -7.17
CA LEU A 162 17.32 -17.87 -6.68
C LEU A 162 16.91 -19.24 -6.13
N ILE A 163 15.78 -19.32 -5.42
CA ILE A 163 15.22 -20.59 -4.93
C ILE A 163 14.89 -21.50 -6.11
N ILE A 164 14.22 -21.00 -7.15
CA ILE A 164 13.88 -21.78 -8.35
C ILE A 164 15.14 -22.34 -9.03
N VAL A 165 16.19 -21.52 -9.19
CA VAL A 165 17.47 -21.96 -9.75
C VAL A 165 18.15 -23.01 -8.87
N MET A 166 18.12 -22.84 -7.55
CA MET A 166 18.70 -23.79 -6.61
C MET A 166 17.97 -25.14 -6.68
N LEU A 167 16.64 -25.12 -6.76
CA LEU A 167 15.80 -26.31 -6.93
C LEU A 167 16.10 -27.01 -8.26
N ASN A 168 16.16 -26.27 -9.36
CA ASN A 168 16.52 -26.81 -10.68
C ASN A 168 17.93 -27.45 -10.67
N LYS A 169 18.90 -26.81 -10.00
CA LYS A 169 20.24 -27.39 -9.80
C LYS A 169 20.22 -28.67 -8.97
N THR A 170 19.39 -28.74 -7.92
CA THR A 170 19.26 -29.97 -7.12
C THR A 170 18.59 -31.10 -7.89
N ILE A 171 17.59 -30.80 -8.71
CA ILE A 171 16.92 -31.78 -9.58
C ILE A 171 17.91 -32.34 -10.61
N ALA A 172 18.69 -31.49 -11.27
CA ALA A 172 19.73 -31.92 -12.22
C ALA A 172 20.81 -32.80 -11.57
N ARG A 173 21.19 -32.50 -10.31
CA ARG A 173 22.12 -33.36 -9.56
C ARG A 173 21.49 -34.70 -9.20
N LEU A 174 20.22 -34.73 -8.83
CA LEU A 174 19.50 -35.97 -8.55
C LEU A 174 19.37 -36.84 -9.80
N GLU A 175 18.98 -36.27 -10.93
CA GLU A 175 18.94 -36.99 -12.21
C GLU A 175 20.32 -37.52 -12.60
N GLY A 176 21.37 -36.70 -12.44
CA GLY A 176 22.75 -37.13 -12.66
C GLY A 176 23.17 -38.31 -11.77
N LEU A 177 22.78 -38.31 -10.50
CA LEU A 177 23.04 -39.41 -9.56
C LEU A 177 22.22 -40.66 -9.89
N LEU A 178 20.97 -40.51 -10.34
CA LEU A 178 20.13 -41.64 -10.77
C LEU A 178 20.65 -42.27 -12.06
N LEU A 179 21.11 -41.47 -13.02
CA LEU A 179 21.71 -41.93 -14.27
C LEU A 179 23.08 -42.59 -14.04
N ASN A 180 23.90 -42.03 -13.16
CA ASN A 180 25.19 -42.62 -12.82
C ASN A 180 25.02 -43.94 -12.04
N ARG A 181 24.05 -43.99 -11.11
CA ARG A 181 23.68 -45.24 -10.42
C ARG A 181 23.21 -46.31 -11.43
N LYS A 182 22.42 -45.93 -12.44
CA LYS A 182 21.95 -46.86 -13.48
C LYS A 182 23.09 -47.39 -14.35
N LYS A 183 24.14 -46.60 -14.59
CA LYS A 183 25.38 -47.05 -15.26
C LYS A 183 26.23 -47.99 -14.40
N THR A 184 26.26 -47.80 -13.09
CA THR A 184 27.06 -48.63 -12.17
C THR A 184 26.38 -49.92 -11.72
N LEU A 185 25.11 -50.17 -12.10
CA LEU A 185 24.46 -51.45 -11.82
C LEU A 185 24.96 -52.52 -12.83
N PRO A 186 25.68 -53.56 -12.40
CA PRO A 186 26.08 -54.64 -13.30
C PRO A 186 24.82 -55.33 -13.83
N LYS A 187 24.74 -55.47 -15.16
CA LYS A 187 23.71 -56.26 -15.84
C LYS A 187 23.79 -57.67 -15.26
N LYS A 188 22.80 -58.08 -14.45
CA LYS A 188 22.68 -59.46 -13.95
C LYS A 188 22.76 -60.38 -15.16
N GLN A 189 23.93 -60.98 -15.31
CA GLN A 189 24.24 -62.05 -16.23
C GLN A 189 23.46 -63.28 -15.80
N PHE A 190 22.18 -63.33 -16.19
CA PHE A 190 21.42 -64.57 -16.22
C PHE A 190 21.94 -65.41 -17.38
N SER A 191 23.13 -66.03 -17.18
CA SER A 191 23.60 -67.12 -18.02
C SER A 191 22.81 -68.38 -17.65
N LYS A 192 21.73 -68.55 -18.41
CA LYS A 192 21.09 -69.81 -18.78
C LYS A 192 22.09 -70.98 -18.77
N LYS A 193 22.13 -71.79 -17.71
CA LYS A 193 22.72 -73.14 -17.78
C LYS A 193 21.59 -74.16 -17.91
N LYS A 194 21.39 -74.53 -19.17
CA LYS A 194 20.56 -75.62 -19.65
C LYS A 194 21.31 -76.93 -19.41
N ARG A 195 20.82 -77.77 -18.51
CA ARG A 195 20.71 -79.23 -18.65
C ARG A 195 20.10 -79.80 -17.38
#